data_AF-A0A016UC67-F1
#
_entry.id   AF-A0A016UC67-F1
#
_cell.length_a   1.000
_cell.length_b   1.000
_cell.length_c   1.000
_cell.angle_alpha   90.00
_cell.angle_beta   90.00
_cell.angle_gamma   90.00
#
_symmetry.space_group_name_H-M   'P 1'
#
loop_
_entity.id
_entity.type
_entity.pdbx_description
1 polymer ?
#
loop_
_entity_poly.entity_id
_entity_poly.type
_entity_poly.pdbx_seq_one_letter_code
_entity_poly.pdbx_strand_id
1 'polypeptide(L)'
;MLLPPPSSSDNTSDEATTVDTADVADAADTTAAVLQPCQNRRHGAEQTRHMQRQGFGVYKLILLLIYGCCFWFLFKYLFWDHIQRRFFPEQDNQKYTDLLDRIDLNCNGILNNDPKIIQQAKMMRYNTHFVEKLILDADDRCLAIRSLFGFDNRPNSEAERDYPLAYGLIVYKNLVQVLFMLGSFYRPQNEYCIAVSGGAEPMFKLIMGEVDKCFSNIRVLNRPRIDWGSYEIINSTFACLNVLSSSETPWKYFQYLAGVDIPLKTNLEMVEILKQWNDTVNAEITWFQPKRIRSKRIEAAPLPLYKASLSATVPRAAIDEIVKSSEARSLLYFLLNTSIPDESFWGTLTGNADSESFLMNLSVHRKSWYRNYETEIMTTYVQ
;
A
#
# COMPACT_ATOMS: atom_id res chain seq x y z
N MET A 1 -28.64 20.39 -31.40
CA MET A 1 -27.95 19.90 -32.61
C MET A 1 -26.97 18.84 -32.12
N LEU A 2 -27.25 17.55 -31.99
CA LEU A 2 -27.90 16.52 -32.83
C LEU A 2 -27.29 16.34 -34.23
N LEU A 3 -26.50 15.25 -34.32
CA LEU A 3 -26.38 14.24 -35.40
C LEU A 3 -25.28 14.39 -36.50
N PRO A 4 -24.82 13.27 -37.10
CA PRO A 4 -23.41 12.83 -37.05
C PRO A 4 -22.82 12.42 -38.44
N PRO A 5 -22.08 11.31 -38.67
CA PRO A 5 -20.91 11.25 -39.57
C PRO A 5 -21.20 10.61 -40.94
N PRO A 6 -20.17 10.31 -41.77
CA PRO A 6 -20.26 9.23 -42.74
C PRO A 6 -19.22 8.12 -42.56
N SER A 7 -19.76 6.93 -42.82
CA SER A 7 -19.23 5.58 -43.01
C SER A 7 -18.39 5.38 -44.29
N SER A 8 -17.63 4.28 -44.34
CA SER A 8 -17.72 3.18 -45.36
C SER A 8 -16.43 2.33 -45.30
N SER A 9 -16.54 1.04 -44.91
CA SER A 9 -16.53 -0.19 -45.75
C SER A 9 -15.11 -0.61 -46.17
N ASP A 10 -14.65 -1.86 -46.16
CA ASP A 10 -15.35 -3.14 -46.32
C ASP A 10 -14.39 -4.31 -45.94
N ASN A 11 -14.97 -5.43 -45.42
CA ASN A 11 -14.77 -6.87 -45.76
C ASN A 11 -13.33 -7.45 -46.00
N THR A 12 -12.94 -8.67 -45.59
CA THR A 12 -13.63 -9.98 -45.46
C THR A 12 -12.69 -11.08 -44.89
N SER A 13 -13.26 -12.00 -44.08
CA SER A 13 -13.09 -13.50 -43.96
C SER A 13 -11.72 -14.20 -44.12
N ASP A 14 -11.28 -15.00 -43.12
CA ASP A 14 -11.33 -16.51 -43.01
C ASP A 14 -10.22 -17.21 -43.83
N GLU A 15 -9.58 -18.34 -43.52
CA GLU A 15 -9.69 -19.42 -42.53
C GLU A 15 -8.35 -20.21 -42.57
N ALA A 16 -8.11 -21.08 -41.58
CA ALA A 16 -6.98 -22.01 -41.50
C ALA A 16 -7.35 -23.42 -42.01
N THR A 17 -6.36 -24.22 -42.45
CA THR A 17 -6.30 -25.72 -42.42
C THR A 17 -5.03 -26.17 -43.19
N THR A 18 -4.00 -26.75 -42.54
CA THR A 18 -3.70 -28.17 -42.22
C THR A 18 -3.43 -29.13 -43.39
N VAL A 19 -2.27 -29.78 -43.22
CA VAL A 19 -1.59 -30.90 -43.88
C VAL A 19 -2.45 -32.14 -44.15
N ASP A 20 -2.14 -32.86 -45.24
CA ASP A 20 -2.39 -34.30 -45.38
C ASP A 20 -1.16 -35.02 -45.98
N THR A 21 -0.83 -36.18 -45.41
CA THR A 21 0.14 -37.17 -45.94
C THR A 21 -0.54 -38.52 -46.07
N ALA A 22 -0.18 -39.21 -47.16
CA ALA A 22 -0.84 -40.36 -47.76
C ALA A 22 -0.78 -41.69 -46.98
N ASP A 23 -1.85 -42.47 -47.16
CA ASP A 23 -1.96 -43.91 -46.92
C ASP A 23 -1.30 -44.74 -48.02
N VAL A 24 -0.68 -45.86 -47.67
CA VAL A 24 -0.57 -47.07 -48.50
C VAL A 24 -0.63 -48.31 -47.60
N ALA A 25 -1.57 -49.20 -47.90
CA ALA A 25 -1.64 -50.58 -47.42
C ALA A 25 -1.64 -51.53 -48.63
N ASP A 26 -0.94 -52.67 -48.53
CA ASP A 26 -1.40 -54.03 -48.93
C ASP A 26 -0.22 -55.03 -48.84
N ALA A 27 -0.37 -56.14 -48.09
CA ALA A 27 -0.79 -57.50 -48.52
C ALA A 27 0.39 -58.34 -49.04
N ALA A 28 0.87 -59.30 -48.25
CA ALA A 28 0.50 -60.73 -48.24
C ALA A 28 1.22 -61.56 -49.32
N ASP A 29 2.00 -62.59 -48.93
CA ASP A 29 1.76 -63.98 -49.35
C ASP A 29 2.69 -65.00 -48.63
N THR A 30 2.15 -66.22 -48.62
CA THR A 30 2.42 -67.51 -48.01
C THR A 30 3.74 -68.22 -48.35
N THR A 31 4.09 -69.23 -47.52
CA THR A 31 4.45 -70.60 -47.98
C THR A 31 4.55 -71.58 -46.81
N ALA A 32 4.19 -72.84 -47.07
CA ALA A 32 3.86 -73.87 -46.10
C ALA A 32 4.84 -75.07 -46.12
N ALA A 33 4.93 -75.74 -44.96
CA ALA A 33 5.20 -77.18 -44.71
C ALA A 33 6.63 -77.71 -45.04
N VAL A 34 7.24 -78.72 -44.39
CA VAL A 34 6.80 -79.95 -43.69
C VAL A 34 7.94 -80.46 -42.77
N LEU A 35 7.62 -81.12 -41.65
CA LEU A 35 8.22 -82.38 -41.09
C LEU A 35 8.38 -82.39 -39.56
N GLN A 36 7.62 -83.27 -38.89
CA GLN A 36 7.85 -83.81 -37.54
C GLN A 36 8.25 -85.29 -37.64
N PRO A 37 8.91 -85.88 -36.61
CA PRO A 37 8.15 -86.75 -35.73
C PRO A 37 8.57 -86.80 -34.23
N CYS A 38 7.55 -87.13 -33.42
CA CYS A 38 7.55 -87.91 -32.17
C CYS A 38 7.84 -87.28 -30.78
N GLN A 39 6.71 -87.15 -30.04
CA GLN A 39 6.44 -87.65 -28.69
C GLN A 39 7.22 -87.06 -27.48
N ASN A 40 6.53 -86.24 -26.66
CA ASN A 40 5.93 -86.71 -25.40
C ASN A 40 5.26 -85.60 -24.56
N ARG A 41 4.17 -86.01 -23.90
CA ARG A 41 3.39 -85.40 -22.79
C ARG A 41 2.15 -84.55 -23.12
N ARG A 42 1.10 -84.89 -22.36
CA ARG A 42 -0.34 -84.67 -22.53
C ARG A 42 -0.78 -83.21 -22.30
N HIS A 43 -1.82 -82.84 -23.04
CA HIS A 43 -2.63 -81.62 -22.95
C HIS A 43 -3.97 -81.85 -22.21
N GLY A 44 -4.59 -80.74 -21.80
CA GLY A 44 -6.00 -80.60 -21.41
C GLY A 44 -6.14 -79.80 -20.10
N ALA A 45 -6.14 -78.47 -20.09
CA ALA A 45 -7.10 -77.48 -20.62
C ALA A 45 -8.24 -77.13 -19.64
N GLU A 46 -8.41 -75.81 -19.52
CA GLU A 46 -9.60 -75.04 -19.17
C GLU A 46 -10.22 -75.13 -17.78
N GLN A 47 -9.85 -74.13 -16.97
CA GLN A 47 -10.63 -73.65 -15.83
C GLN A 47 -11.38 -72.39 -16.27
N THR A 48 -12.70 -72.51 -16.45
CA THR A 48 -13.64 -71.40 -16.58
C THR A 48 -13.61 -70.54 -15.30
N ARG A 49 -13.25 -69.26 -15.42
CA ARG A 49 -13.60 -68.24 -14.42
C ARG A 49 -14.27 -67.05 -15.11
N HIS A 50 -15.52 -66.82 -14.72
CA HIS A 50 -16.24 -65.58 -14.91
C HIS A 50 -15.38 -64.39 -14.49
N MET A 51 -15.09 -63.49 -15.43
CA MET A 51 -14.42 -62.22 -15.14
C MET A 51 -15.49 -61.18 -14.80
N GLN A 52 -15.61 -60.89 -13.50
CA GLN A 52 -16.47 -59.86 -12.95
C GLN A 52 -15.85 -58.48 -13.26
N ARG A 53 -16.46 -57.75 -14.20
CA ARG A 53 -16.03 -56.41 -14.61
C ARG A 53 -16.35 -55.40 -13.49
N GLN A 54 -15.41 -55.14 -12.59
CA GLN A 54 -15.53 -54.04 -11.62
C GLN A 54 -15.36 -52.71 -12.37
N GLY A 55 -16.47 -52.00 -12.57
CA GLY A 55 -16.46 -50.64 -13.08
C GLY A 55 -15.72 -49.72 -12.11
N PHE A 56 -14.64 -49.09 -12.58
CA PHE A 56 -13.98 -48.00 -11.88
C PHE A 56 -14.97 -46.82 -11.85
N GLY A 57 -15.73 -46.71 -10.76
CA GLY A 57 -16.81 -45.73 -10.64
C GLY A 57 -16.30 -44.31 -10.85
N VAL A 58 -16.96 -43.56 -11.72
CA VAL A 58 -16.64 -42.16 -12.10
C VAL A 58 -16.36 -41.28 -10.87
N TYR A 59 -17.02 -41.54 -9.74
CA TYR A 59 -16.81 -40.84 -8.47
C TYR A 59 -15.38 -40.99 -7.91
N LYS A 60 -14.71 -42.14 -8.09
CA LYS A 60 -13.31 -42.35 -7.66
C LYS A 60 -12.34 -41.52 -8.51
N LEU A 61 -12.64 -41.36 -9.80
CA LEU A 61 -11.86 -40.51 -10.70
C LEU A 61 -12.01 -39.03 -10.31
N ILE A 62 -13.24 -38.60 -10.02
CA ILE A 62 -13.52 -37.24 -9.56
C ILE A 62 -12.84 -36.94 -8.22
N LEU A 63 -12.91 -37.85 -7.25
CA LEU A 63 -12.22 -37.70 -5.97
C LEU A 63 -10.71 -37.60 -6.13
N LEU A 64 -10.11 -38.42 -6.99
CA LEU A 64 -8.67 -38.35 -7.28
C LEU A 64 -8.26 -37.01 -7.92
N LEU A 65 -9.09 -36.46 -8.81
CA LEU A 65 -8.85 -35.13 -9.39
C LEU A 65 -8.94 -34.02 -8.35
N ILE A 66 -9.93 -34.07 -7.45
CA ILE A 66 -10.09 -33.09 -6.36
C ILE A 66 -8.89 -33.15 -5.41
N TYR A 67 -8.52 -34.34 -4.93
CA TYR A 67 -7.34 -34.49 -4.05
C TYR A 67 -6.05 -34.10 -4.75
N GLY A 68 -5.90 -34.40 -6.05
CA GLY A 68 -4.76 -33.97 -6.86
C GLY A 68 -4.66 -32.46 -6.98
N CYS A 69 -5.77 -31.77 -7.25
CA CYS A 69 -5.83 -30.30 -7.28
C CYS A 69 -5.52 -29.70 -5.91
N CYS A 70 -6.14 -30.18 -4.84
CA CYS A 70 -5.88 -29.68 -3.48
C CYS A 70 -4.41 -29.87 -3.07
N PHE A 71 -3.82 -31.03 -3.37
CA PHE A 71 -2.41 -31.30 -3.12
C PHE A 71 -1.51 -30.37 -3.94
N TRP A 72 -1.83 -30.14 -5.21
CA TRP A 72 -1.08 -29.22 -6.06
C TRP A 72 -1.16 -27.77 -5.57
N PHE A 73 -2.34 -27.31 -5.12
CA PHE A 73 -2.49 -25.99 -4.51
C PHE A 73 -1.75 -25.86 -3.18
N LEU A 74 -1.83 -26.86 -2.30
CA LEU A 74 -1.10 -26.89 -1.04
C LEU A 74 0.42 -26.95 -1.25
N PHE A 75 0.89 -27.74 -2.20
CA PHE A 75 2.30 -27.80 -2.59
C PHE A 75 2.76 -26.47 -3.20
N LYS A 76 1.96 -25.88 -4.10
CA LYS A 76 2.24 -24.55 -4.66
C LYS A 76 2.22 -23.44 -3.61
N TYR A 77 1.40 -23.51 -2.56
CA TYR A 77 1.37 -22.44 -1.55
C TYR A 77 2.42 -22.64 -0.46
N LEU A 78 2.52 -23.84 0.11
CA LEU A 78 3.38 -24.12 1.26
C LEU A 78 4.80 -24.49 0.84
N PHE A 79 4.96 -25.33 -0.19
CA PHE A 79 6.27 -25.81 -0.61
C PHE A 79 6.96 -24.82 -1.56
N TRP A 80 6.23 -24.13 -2.44
CA TRP A 80 6.81 -23.07 -3.27
C TRP A 80 7.23 -21.84 -2.45
N ASP A 81 6.46 -21.41 -1.44
CA ASP A 81 6.86 -20.32 -0.54
C ASP A 81 8.10 -20.74 0.28
N HIS A 82 8.13 -21.98 0.77
CA HIS A 82 9.30 -22.49 1.49
C HIS A 82 10.54 -22.67 0.58
N ILE A 83 10.36 -23.12 -0.66
CA ILE A 83 11.43 -23.20 -1.67
C ILE A 83 11.89 -21.80 -2.09
N GLN A 84 10.99 -20.84 -2.29
CA GLN A 84 11.36 -19.47 -2.63
C GLN A 84 12.24 -18.87 -1.52
N ARG A 85 11.84 -19.02 -0.25
CA ARG A 85 12.65 -18.54 0.88
C ARG A 85 14.00 -19.24 1.03
N ARG A 86 14.12 -20.48 0.55
CA ARG A 86 15.34 -21.31 0.71
C ARG A 86 16.30 -21.22 -0.48
N PHE A 87 15.79 -21.00 -1.69
CA PHE A 87 16.58 -20.87 -2.92
C PHE A 87 16.83 -19.43 -3.35
N PHE A 88 16.00 -18.47 -2.92
CA PHE A 88 16.24 -17.04 -3.05
C PHE A 88 16.39 -16.43 -1.64
N PRO A 89 17.48 -16.73 -0.91
CA PRO A 89 17.85 -15.88 0.22
C PRO A 89 17.98 -14.45 -0.30
N GLU A 90 17.39 -13.50 0.42
CA GLU A 90 17.52 -12.07 0.13
C GLU A 90 19.01 -11.77 -0.08
N GLN A 91 19.35 -11.44 -1.32
CA GLN A 91 20.74 -11.27 -1.71
C GLN A 91 21.17 -9.94 -1.09
N ASP A 92 21.82 -10.00 0.07
CA ASP A 92 22.54 -8.88 0.69
C ASP A 92 23.74 -8.54 -0.23
N ASN A 93 23.42 -7.95 -1.36
CA ASN A 93 24.39 -7.43 -2.30
C ASN A 93 24.84 -6.10 -1.71
N GLN A 94 25.99 -6.13 -1.06
CA GLN A 94 26.79 -5.07 -0.44
C GLN A 94 27.07 -3.82 -1.32
N LYS A 95 26.32 -3.61 -2.41
CA LYS A 95 26.48 -2.53 -3.39
C LYS A 95 25.98 -1.19 -2.84
N TYR A 96 24.97 -1.19 -1.98
CA TYR A 96 24.40 0.01 -1.38
C TYR A 96 24.48 -0.10 0.14
N THR A 97 24.99 0.93 0.80
CA THR A 97 24.98 1.06 2.26
C THR A 97 24.06 2.21 2.63
N ASP A 98 23.52 2.20 3.84
CA ASP A 98 22.72 3.32 4.35
C ASP A 98 23.50 4.63 4.20
N LEU A 99 22.83 5.67 3.72
CA LEU A 99 23.42 6.98 3.54
C LEU A 99 23.74 7.65 4.88
N LEU A 100 22.96 7.37 5.94
CA LEU A 100 23.21 7.91 7.28
C LEU A 100 24.53 7.39 7.86
N ASP A 101 24.91 6.15 7.57
CA ASP A 101 26.21 5.58 7.99
C ASP A 101 27.41 6.29 7.36
N ARG A 102 27.20 7.02 6.27
CA ARG A 102 28.24 7.80 5.57
C ARG A 102 28.31 9.25 6.03
N ILE A 103 27.35 9.73 6.82
CA ILE A 103 27.33 11.12 7.28
C ILE A 103 28.16 11.21 8.56
N ASP A 104 29.29 11.91 8.48
CA ASP A 104 30.10 12.24 9.65
C ASP A 104 29.46 13.39 10.45
N LEU A 105 28.56 13.02 11.37
CA LEU A 105 27.87 13.95 12.27
C LEU A 105 28.01 13.48 13.72
N ASN A 106 28.46 14.37 14.60
CA ASN A 106 28.50 14.10 16.03
C ASN A 106 27.10 14.27 16.66
N CYS A 107 26.24 13.27 16.46
CA CYS A 107 24.88 13.24 17.00
C CYS A 107 24.85 13.38 18.53
N ASN A 108 25.78 12.75 19.24
CA ASN A 108 25.86 12.85 20.70
C ASN A 108 26.11 14.30 21.16
N GLY A 109 26.98 15.03 20.47
CA GLY A 109 27.20 16.45 20.75
C GLY A 109 25.96 17.30 20.50
N ILE A 110 25.21 17.01 19.43
CA ILE A 110 23.95 17.71 19.11
C ILE A 110 22.89 17.44 20.19
N LEU A 111 22.67 16.17 20.53
CA LEU A 111 21.66 15.77 21.51
C LEU A 111 21.95 16.31 22.91
N ASN A 112 23.23 16.47 23.27
CA ASN A 112 23.66 17.07 24.53
C ASN A 112 23.73 18.61 24.49
N ASN A 113 23.21 19.25 23.44
CA ASN A 113 23.19 20.70 23.26
C ASN A 113 24.58 21.37 23.27
N ASP A 114 25.62 20.71 22.75
CA ASP A 114 26.94 21.32 22.60
C ASP A 114 26.87 22.45 21.55
N PRO A 115 27.08 23.73 21.94
CA PRO A 115 26.94 24.86 21.03
C PRO A 115 27.91 24.80 19.85
N LYS A 116 29.13 24.30 20.06
CA LYS A 116 30.16 24.24 19.00
C LYS A 116 29.77 23.20 17.95
N ILE A 117 29.34 22.02 18.40
CA ILE A 117 28.91 20.95 17.51
C ILE A 117 27.64 21.36 16.74
N ILE A 118 26.68 22.01 17.40
CA ILE A 118 25.47 22.52 16.73
C ILE A 118 25.83 23.55 15.66
N GLN A 119 26.76 24.48 15.93
CA GLN A 119 27.18 25.45 14.92
C GLN A 119 27.88 24.78 13.73
N GLN A 120 28.69 23.75 13.97
CA GLN A 120 29.28 22.94 12.90
C GLN A 120 28.20 22.23 12.06
N ALA A 121 27.23 21.59 12.71
CA ALA A 121 26.12 20.91 12.05
C ALA A 121 25.28 21.86 11.18
N LYS A 122 25.02 23.08 11.66
CA LYS A 122 24.29 24.11 10.90
C LYS A 122 24.98 24.54 9.60
N MET A 123 26.30 24.38 9.51
CA MET A 123 27.07 24.71 8.29
C MET A 123 27.13 23.56 7.29
N MET A 124 26.70 22.35 7.69
CA MET A 124 26.72 21.17 6.82
C MET A 124 25.82 21.39 5.60
N ARG A 125 26.32 20.99 4.43
CA ARG A 125 25.57 20.97 3.18
C ARG A 125 25.50 19.54 2.68
N TYR A 126 24.28 19.05 2.46
CA TYR A 126 24.05 17.71 1.91
C TYR A 126 23.76 17.79 0.41
N ASN A 127 24.49 17.02 -0.40
CA ASN A 127 24.33 17.00 -1.85
C ASN A 127 23.24 15.99 -2.25
N THR A 128 22.00 16.45 -2.38
CA THR A 128 20.86 15.60 -2.76
C THR A 128 20.96 15.10 -4.20
N HIS A 129 21.56 15.87 -5.11
CA HIS A 129 21.67 15.52 -6.53
C HIS A 129 22.49 14.24 -6.76
N PHE A 130 23.56 14.06 -5.97
CA PHE A 130 24.35 12.83 -6.01
C PHE A 130 23.51 11.59 -5.65
N VAL A 131 22.66 11.70 -4.64
CA VAL A 131 21.77 10.60 -4.21
C VAL A 131 20.72 10.29 -5.27
N GLU A 132 20.10 11.31 -5.85
CA GLU A 132 19.14 11.13 -6.94
C GLU A 132 19.76 10.38 -8.12
N LYS A 133 21.00 10.76 -8.49
CA LYS A 133 21.75 10.08 -9.54
C LYS A 133 22.08 8.62 -9.19
N LEU A 134 22.48 8.35 -7.95
CA LEU A 134 22.73 6.97 -7.48
C LEU A 134 21.50 6.07 -7.64
N ILE A 135 20.30 6.58 -7.39
CA ILE A 135 19.06 5.82 -7.55
C ILE A 135 18.74 5.62 -9.03
N LEU A 136 18.93 6.64 -9.87
CA LEU A 136 18.65 6.55 -11.31
C LEU A 136 19.56 5.56 -12.03
N ASP A 137 20.85 5.58 -11.69
CA ASP A 137 21.88 4.74 -12.29
C ASP A 137 21.91 3.32 -11.70
N ALA A 138 21.03 3.02 -10.73
CA ALA A 138 20.92 1.69 -10.13
C ALA A 138 20.28 0.67 -11.08
N ASP A 139 20.92 -0.50 -11.20
CA ASP A 139 20.36 -1.64 -11.94
C ASP A 139 19.04 -2.13 -11.31
N ASP A 140 19.01 -2.19 -9.97
CA ASP A 140 17.82 -2.45 -9.16
C ASP A 140 17.52 -1.23 -8.29
N ARG A 141 16.53 -0.43 -8.73
CA ARG A 141 16.10 0.77 -8.01
C ARG A 141 15.40 0.46 -6.70
N CYS A 142 14.73 -0.69 -6.58
CA CYS A 142 14.05 -1.06 -5.34
C CYS A 142 15.06 -1.44 -4.25
N LEU A 143 16.08 -2.22 -4.61
CA LEU A 143 17.20 -2.50 -3.71
C LEU A 143 17.91 -1.21 -3.32
N ALA A 144 18.21 -0.34 -4.29
CA ALA A 144 18.87 0.95 -4.01
C ALA A 144 18.04 1.82 -3.05
N ILE A 145 16.74 2.01 -3.30
CA ILE A 145 15.87 2.81 -2.42
C ILE A 145 15.78 2.19 -1.03
N ARG A 146 15.61 0.87 -0.92
CA ARG A 146 15.55 0.21 0.39
C ARG A 146 16.83 0.38 1.19
N SER A 147 17.97 0.08 0.57
CA SER A 147 19.28 0.06 1.25
C SER A 147 19.82 1.45 1.54
N LEU A 148 19.66 2.43 0.63
CA LEU A 148 20.21 3.78 0.82
C LEU A 148 19.50 4.56 1.93
N PHE A 149 18.24 4.25 2.21
CA PHE A 149 17.40 4.99 3.16
C PHE A 149 16.94 4.15 4.36
N GLY A 150 17.52 2.96 4.56
CA GLY A 150 17.29 2.15 5.76
C GLY A 150 15.85 1.65 5.93
N PHE A 151 15.17 1.27 4.84
CA PHE A 151 13.82 0.74 4.94
C PHE A 151 13.80 -0.65 5.58
N ASP A 152 13.12 -0.78 6.72
CA ASP A 152 12.93 -2.07 7.40
C ASP A 152 12.16 -3.08 6.52
N ASN A 153 12.66 -4.31 6.43
CA ASN A 153 12.03 -5.38 5.64
C ASN A 153 11.18 -6.35 6.48
N ARG A 154 11.19 -6.21 7.82
CA ARG A 154 10.39 -7.03 8.74
C ARG A 154 9.90 -6.21 9.94
N PRO A 155 8.80 -6.61 10.61
CA PRO A 155 8.40 -6.01 11.87
C PRO A 155 9.49 -6.19 12.94
N ASN A 156 9.73 -5.16 13.77
CA ASN A 156 10.76 -5.20 14.81
C ASN A 156 10.26 -5.84 16.12
N SER A 157 8.95 -6.01 16.28
CA SER A 157 8.34 -6.72 17.42
C SER A 157 6.95 -7.27 17.06
N GLU A 158 6.46 -8.23 17.85
CA GLU A 158 5.09 -8.73 17.71
C GLU A 158 4.05 -7.65 18.04
N ALA A 159 4.35 -6.80 19.03
CA ALA A 159 3.49 -5.69 19.41
C ALA A 159 3.22 -4.73 18.25
N GLU A 160 4.24 -4.46 17.42
CA GLU A 160 4.12 -3.66 16.20
C GLU A 160 3.45 -4.41 15.06
N ARG A 161 3.74 -5.70 14.87
CA ARG A 161 3.10 -6.54 13.84
C ARG A 161 1.58 -6.59 14.02
N ASP A 162 1.13 -6.72 15.26
CA ASP A 162 -0.28 -6.96 15.59
C ASP A 162 -1.07 -5.66 15.76
N TYR A 163 -0.42 -4.50 15.60
CA TYR A 163 -1.05 -3.17 15.66
C TYR A 163 -0.60 -2.27 14.50
N PRO A 164 -1.00 -2.58 13.24
CA PRO A 164 -0.58 -1.79 12.09
C PRO A 164 -1.10 -0.35 12.15
N LEU A 165 -0.30 0.59 11.67
CA LEU A 165 -0.65 2.01 11.54
C LEU A 165 -0.82 2.37 10.06
N ALA A 166 -1.58 3.43 9.79
CA ALA A 166 -1.78 3.97 8.45
C ALA A 166 -1.32 5.43 8.38
N TYR A 167 -0.75 5.82 7.24
CA TYR A 167 -0.21 7.16 7.02
C TYR A 167 -0.68 7.74 5.69
N GLY A 168 -1.14 8.99 5.72
CA GLY A 168 -1.45 9.78 4.53
C GLY A 168 -0.45 10.92 4.38
N LEU A 169 0.28 10.94 3.27
CA LEU A 169 1.34 11.89 3.02
C LEU A 169 1.02 12.81 1.85
N ILE A 170 1.27 14.11 2.00
CA ILE A 170 1.27 15.06 0.89
C ILE A 170 2.67 15.60 0.65
N VAL A 171 3.19 15.36 -0.56
CA VAL A 171 4.59 15.63 -0.90
C VAL A 171 4.70 16.30 -2.27
N TYR A 172 5.72 17.16 -2.43
CA TYR A 172 5.93 17.87 -3.69
C TYR A 172 7.37 18.32 -3.99
N LYS A 173 8.27 18.31 -3.00
CA LYS A 173 9.67 18.77 -3.13
C LYS A 173 10.58 18.01 -2.16
N ASN A 174 11.89 18.22 -2.28
CA ASN A 174 12.93 17.64 -1.41
C ASN A 174 12.87 16.10 -1.37
N LEU A 175 12.99 15.44 -2.52
CA LEU A 175 12.86 13.98 -2.66
C LEU A 175 13.68 13.19 -1.62
N VAL A 176 14.96 13.53 -1.48
CA VAL A 176 15.86 12.82 -0.55
C VAL A 176 15.39 12.96 0.91
N GLN A 177 14.89 14.13 1.30
CA GLN A 177 14.29 14.34 2.63
C GLN A 177 13.05 13.47 2.81
N VAL A 178 12.17 13.43 1.80
CA VAL A 178 10.95 12.60 1.83
C VAL A 178 11.30 11.11 1.96
N LEU A 179 12.35 10.63 1.29
CA LEU A 179 12.78 9.23 1.38
C LEU A 179 13.39 8.90 2.74
N PHE A 180 14.22 9.77 3.33
CA PHE A 180 14.70 9.61 4.71
C PHE A 180 13.56 9.64 5.73
N MET A 181 12.65 10.60 5.57
CA MET A 181 11.46 10.71 6.39
C MET A 181 10.65 9.41 6.32
N LEU A 182 10.32 8.95 5.13
CA LEU A 182 9.56 7.71 4.93
C LEU A 182 10.29 6.49 5.53
N GLY A 183 11.60 6.34 5.31
CA GLY A 183 12.40 5.27 5.89
C GLY A 183 12.34 5.25 7.43
N SER A 184 12.31 6.42 8.08
CA SER A 184 12.34 6.54 9.55
C SER A 184 11.08 5.99 10.27
N PHE A 185 9.93 5.96 9.61
CA PHE A 185 8.68 5.40 10.17
C PHE A 185 8.06 4.31 9.29
N TYR A 186 8.74 3.88 8.23
CA TYR A 186 8.29 2.77 7.41
C TYR A 186 8.37 1.46 8.20
N ARG A 187 7.31 0.67 8.15
CA ARG A 187 7.29 -0.71 8.61
C ARG A 187 6.47 -1.55 7.63
N PRO A 188 6.86 -2.80 7.36
CA PRO A 188 6.20 -3.63 6.35
C PRO A 188 4.76 -4.02 6.70
N GLN A 189 4.38 -4.00 7.99
CA GLN A 189 3.01 -4.27 8.42
C GLN A 189 2.07 -3.05 8.31
N ASN A 190 2.61 -1.83 8.30
CA ASN A 190 1.84 -0.59 8.24
C ASN A 190 1.37 -0.30 6.81
N GLU A 191 0.51 0.71 6.64
CA GLU A 191 -0.03 1.14 5.34
C GLU A 191 0.27 2.61 5.05
N TYR A 192 0.57 2.93 3.80
CA TYR A 192 0.97 4.28 3.40
C TYR A 192 0.26 4.68 2.12
N CYS A 193 -0.35 5.86 2.11
CA CYS A 193 -0.79 6.53 0.90
C CYS A 193 -0.04 7.85 0.74
N ILE A 194 0.56 8.07 -0.43
CA ILE A 194 1.36 9.25 -0.73
C ILE A 194 0.78 10.01 -1.91
N ALA A 195 0.18 11.16 -1.66
CA ALA A 195 -0.28 12.08 -2.67
C ALA A 195 0.87 12.98 -3.15
N VAL A 196 1.28 12.77 -4.40
CA VAL A 196 2.33 13.55 -5.07
C VAL A 196 1.68 14.67 -5.88
N SER A 197 2.06 15.91 -5.57
CA SER A 197 1.61 17.10 -6.31
C SER A 197 2.00 17.03 -7.77
N GLY A 198 1.08 17.38 -8.67
CA GLY A 198 1.38 17.52 -10.11
C GLY A 198 2.44 18.60 -10.40
N GLY A 199 2.60 19.56 -9.49
CA GLY A 199 3.63 20.61 -9.53
C GLY A 199 5.03 20.15 -9.09
N ALA A 200 5.18 18.89 -8.63
CA ALA A 200 6.48 18.32 -8.30
C ALA A 200 7.37 18.16 -9.55
N GLU A 201 8.68 18.21 -9.34
CA GLU A 201 9.66 18.03 -10.40
C GLU A 201 9.53 16.65 -11.07
N PRO A 202 9.89 16.51 -12.36
CA PRO A 202 9.83 15.23 -13.06
C PRO A 202 10.60 14.11 -12.34
N MET A 203 11.78 14.43 -11.80
CA MET A 203 12.61 13.49 -11.07
C MET A 203 11.91 12.97 -9.81
N PHE A 204 11.30 13.88 -9.04
CA PHE A 204 10.52 13.54 -7.86
C PHE A 204 9.40 12.54 -8.19
N LYS A 205 8.62 12.82 -9.25
CA LYS A 205 7.51 11.96 -9.67
C LYS A 205 7.98 10.60 -10.17
N LEU A 206 9.10 10.55 -10.89
CA LEU A 206 9.69 9.31 -11.37
C LEU A 206 10.08 8.40 -10.19
N ILE A 207 10.85 8.92 -9.24
CA ILE A 207 11.31 8.13 -8.09
C ILE A 207 10.16 7.73 -7.18
N MET A 208 9.18 8.61 -6.95
CA MET A 208 7.97 8.22 -6.21
C MET A 208 7.16 7.13 -6.94
N GLY A 209 7.17 7.12 -8.28
CA GLY A 209 6.60 6.03 -9.07
C GLY A 209 7.36 4.70 -8.90
N GLU A 210 8.68 4.75 -8.67
CA GLU A 210 9.45 3.55 -8.29
C GLU A 210 9.10 3.10 -6.87
N VAL A 211 8.95 4.03 -5.91
CA VAL A 211 8.49 3.71 -4.54
C VAL A 211 7.15 2.95 -4.55
N ASP A 212 6.16 3.39 -5.34
CA ASP A 212 4.87 2.68 -5.49
C ASP A 212 5.04 1.22 -5.95
N LYS A 213 6.01 0.96 -6.83
CA LYS A 213 6.28 -0.40 -7.35
C LYS A 213 7.07 -1.25 -6.35
N CYS A 214 7.98 -0.64 -5.61
CA CYS A 214 8.91 -1.35 -4.74
C CYS A 214 8.27 -1.83 -3.43
N PHE A 215 7.24 -1.16 -2.94
CA PHE A 215 6.64 -1.44 -1.65
C PHE A 215 5.17 -1.82 -1.80
N SER A 216 4.82 -3.04 -1.40
CA SER A 216 3.44 -3.56 -1.55
C SER A 216 2.40 -2.83 -0.68
N ASN A 217 2.86 -2.16 0.39
CA ASN A 217 2.05 -1.43 1.36
C ASN A 217 2.15 0.10 1.20
N ILE A 218 2.71 0.59 0.08
CA ILE A 218 2.74 2.01 -0.25
C ILE A 218 1.97 2.22 -1.54
N ARG A 219 0.97 3.10 -1.51
CA ARG A 219 0.23 3.54 -2.70
C ARG A 219 0.52 5.00 -2.99
N VAL A 220 1.03 5.29 -4.19
CA VAL A 220 1.32 6.66 -4.63
C VAL A 220 0.22 7.15 -5.56
N LEU A 221 -0.36 8.30 -5.22
CA LEU A 221 -1.38 8.98 -6.01
C LEU A 221 -0.78 10.18 -6.71
N ASN A 222 -0.86 10.20 -8.04
CA ASN A 222 -0.58 11.41 -8.82
C ASN A 222 -1.77 12.36 -8.70
N ARG A 223 -1.56 13.54 -8.11
CA ARG A 223 -2.61 14.52 -7.85
C ARG A 223 -2.43 15.77 -8.73
N PRO A 224 -3.45 16.63 -8.84
CA PRO A 224 -3.28 17.96 -9.43
C PRO A 224 -2.19 18.76 -8.70
N ARG A 225 -1.87 19.95 -9.23
CA ARG A 225 -0.93 20.85 -8.54
C ARG A 225 -1.49 21.21 -7.16
N ILE A 226 -0.71 20.90 -6.12
CA ILE A 226 -0.98 21.24 -4.73
C ILE A 226 -0.11 22.44 -4.36
N ASP A 227 -0.74 23.57 -4.08
CA ASP A 227 -0.08 24.77 -3.57
C ASP A 227 -0.48 25.00 -2.09
N TRP A 228 0.32 25.77 -1.35
CA TRP A 228 0.06 26.04 0.06
C TRP A 228 -1.33 26.69 0.28
N GLY A 229 -2.08 26.18 1.26
CA GLY A 229 -3.42 26.66 1.60
C GLY A 229 -4.48 26.41 0.52
N SER A 230 -4.18 25.60 -0.49
CA SER A 230 -5.11 25.25 -1.57
C SER A 230 -6.04 24.09 -1.18
N TYR A 231 -7.20 24.03 -1.84
CA TYR A 231 -8.16 22.94 -1.71
C TYR A 231 -7.58 21.57 -2.05
N GLU A 232 -6.59 21.51 -2.93
CA GLU A 232 -6.00 20.24 -3.34
C GLU A 232 -5.26 19.53 -2.20
N ILE A 233 -4.89 20.21 -1.11
CA ILE A 233 -4.36 19.59 0.10
C ILE A 233 -5.41 18.65 0.69
N ILE A 234 -6.60 19.15 1.01
CA ILE A 234 -7.64 18.32 1.64
C ILE A 234 -8.23 17.32 0.65
N ASN A 235 -8.40 17.69 -0.62
CA ASN A 235 -8.87 16.78 -1.66
C ASN A 235 -7.93 15.56 -1.82
N SER A 236 -6.62 15.80 -1.79
CA SER A 236 -5.61 14.74 -1.90
C SER A 236 -5.50 13.91 -0.62
N THR A 237 -5.64 14.54 0.55
CA THR A 237 -5.71 13.82 1.83
C THR A 237 -6.92 12.89 1.85
N PHE A 238 -8.10 13.38 1.44
CA PHE A 238 -9.33 12.57 1.37
C PHE A 238 -9.22 11.43 0.35
N ALA A 239 -8.52 11.65 -0.77
CA ALA A 239 -8.21 10.57 -1.72
C ALA A 239 -7.36 9.47 -1.05
N CYS A 240 -6.40 9.83 -0.20
CA CYS A 240 -5.66 8.85 0.58
C CYS A 240 -6.51 8.13 1.63
N LEU A 241 -7.47 8.81 2.27
CA LEU A 241 -8.42 8.15 3.17
C LEU A 241 -9.21 7.07 2.45
N ASN A 242 -9.66 7.31 1.21
CA ASN A 242 -10.36 6.30 0.42
C ASN A 242 -9.49 5.07 0.16
N VAL A 243 -8.23 5.26 -0.24
CA VAL A 243 -7.28 4.16 -0.47
C VAL A 243 -7.08 3.35 0.80
N LEU A 244 -6.75 4.02 1.92
CA LEU A 244 -6.42 3.37 3.17
C LEU A 244 -7.64 2.68 3.80
N SER A 245 -8.82 3.29 3.74
CA SER A 245 -10.09 2.68 4.20
C SER A 245 -10.40 1.39 3.45
N SER A 246 -10.11 1.35 2.15
CA SER A 246 -10.30 0.16 1.31
C SER A 246 -9.24 -0.94 1.50
N SER A 247 -8.16 -0.69 2.26
CA SER A 247 -7.13 -1.70 2.51
C SER A 247 -7.68 -2.87 3.35
N GLU A 248 -7.26 -4.08 2.99
CA GLU A 248 -7.54 -5.29 3.75
C GLU A 248 -6.72 -5.37 5.05
N THR A 249 -5.61 -4.62 5.15
CA THR A 249 -4.79 -4.56 6.34
C THR A 249 -5.60 -3.98 7.51
N PRO A 250 -5.67 -4.66 8.67
CA PRO A 250 -6.48 -4.23 9.81
C PRO A 250 -5.78 -3.15 10.64
N TRP A 251 -5.30 -2.09 9.97
CA TRP A 251 -4.65 -0.95 10.61
C TRP A 251 -5.59 -0.24 11.59
N LYS A 252 -4.99 0.44 12.59
CA LYS A 252 -5.70 0.92 13.78
C LYS A 252 -5.90 2.42 13.78
N TYR A 253 -4.87 3.16 13.40
CA TYR A 253 -4.87 4.62 13.42
C TYR A 253 -4.26 5.18 12.14
N PHE A 254 -4.93 6.18 11.60
CA PHE A 254 -4.48 7.02 10.51
C PHE A 254 -3.78 8.26 11.05
N GLN A 255 -2.66 8.63 10.43
CA GLN A 255 -1.93 9.86 10.70
C GLN A 255 -1.68 10.62 9.39
N TYR A 256 -1.99 11.90 9.38
CA TYR A 256 -1.70 12.76 8.24
C TYR A 256 -0.37 13.50 8.42
N LEU A 257 0.48 13.45 7.38
CA LEU A 257 1.81 14.04 7.34
C LEU A 257 2.04 14.86 6.06
N ALA A 258 2.88 15.88 6.17
CA ALA A 258 3.47 16.63 5.08
C ALA A 258 4.90 16.14 4.79
N GLY A 259 5.43 16.42 3.59
CA GLY A 259 6.81 16.07 3.20
C GLY A 259 7.94 16.76 3.97
N VAL A 260 7.62 17.47 5.07
CA VAL A 260 8.59 18.11 5.97
C VAL A 260 8.52 17.60 7.40
N ASP A 261 7.54 16.75 7.71
CA ASP A 261 7.37 16.20 9.05
C ASP A 261 8.50 15.22 9.40
N ILE A 262 8.80 15.00 10.68
CA ILE A 262 9.73 13.95 11.14
C ILE A 262 9.25 13.32 12.45
N PRO A 263 9.28 11.98 12.60
CA PRO A 263 8.85 11.34 13.84
C PRO A 263 9.83 11.65 15.00
N LEU A 264 9.26 11.89 16.18
CA LEU A 264 9.95 12.02 17.47
C LEU A 264 9.82 10.78 18.36
N LYS A 265 9.12 9.75 17.85
CA LYS A 265 8.85 8.49 18.53
C LYS A 265 9.11 7.36 17.54
N THR A 266 9.66 6.27 18.05
CA THR A 266 9.76 5.01 17.31
C THR A 266 8.38 4.45 17.00
N ASN A 267 8.30 3.55 16.02
CA ASN A 267 7.03 2.90 15.71
C ASN A 267 6.46 2.09 16.91
N LEU A 268 7.33 1.48 17.74
CA LEU A 268 6.89 0.79 18.96
C LEU A 268 6.29 1.75 19.98
N GLU A 269 6.96 2.86 20.28
CA GLU A 269 6.41 3.89 21.19
C GLU A 269 5.08 4.42 20.66
N MET A 270 4.95 4.62 19.35
CA MET A 270 3.69 5.04 18.73
C MET A 270 2.58 4.02 18.89
N VAL A 271 2.86 2.74 18.68
CA VAL A 271 1.92 1.65 18.93
C VAL A 271 1.47 1.64 20.40
N GLU A 272 2.38 1.82 21.35
CA GLU A 272 2.06 1.84 22.78
C GLU A 272 1.23 3.06 23.19
N ILE A 273 1.53 4.24 22.65
CA ILE A 273 0.75 5.47 22.87
C ILE A 273 -0.65 5.31 22.30
N LEU A 274 -0.78 4.88 21.04
CA LEU A 274 -2.07 4.79 20.36
C LEU A 274 -2.97 3.68 20.93
N LYS A 275 -2.40 2.61 21.49
CA LYS A 275 -3.17 1.62 22.26
C LYS A 275 -3.86 2.24 23.48
N GLN A 276 -3.22 3.22 24.13
CA GLN A 276 -3.79 3.92 25.29
C GLN A 276 -4.87 4.94 24.90
N TRP A 277 -4.92 5.35 23.63
CA TRP A 277 -5.91 6.31 23.14
C TRP A 277 -7.30 5.71 22.95
N ASN A 278 -7.45 4.38 23.00
CA ASN A 278 -8.74 3.68 23.08
C ASN A 278 -9.78 4.21 22.07
N ASP A 279 -9.41 4.22 20.79
CA ASP A 279 -10.23 4.68 19.66
C ASP A 279 -10.72 6.12 19.77
N THR A 280 -10.01 6.98 20.50
CA THR A 280 -10.24 8.43 20.50
C THR A 280 -9.53 9.12 19.36
N VAL A 281 -10.13 10.22 18.88
CA VAL A 281 -9.54 11.11 17.88
C VAL A 281 -8.66 12.15 18.56
N ASN A 282 -7.50 12.43 17.97
CA ASN A 282 -6.66 13.56 18.35
C ASN A 282 -6.55 14.54 17.18
N ALA A 283 -7.08 15.74 17.37
CA ALA A 283 -6.93 16.87 16.47
C ALA A 283 -6.98 18.15 17.31
N GLU A 284 -6.22 19.17 16.91
CA GLU A 284 -6.37 20.49 17.50
C GLU A 284 -7.75 21.06 17.10
N ILE A 285 -8.46 21.65 18.07
CA ILE A 285 -9.74 22.31 17.80
C ILE A 285 -9.68 23.73 18.36
N THR A 286 -9.89 24.71 17.49
CA THR A 286 -9.94 26.12 17.84
C THR A 286 -11.06 26.83 17.09
N TRP A 287 -11.31 28.08 17.48
CA TRP A 287 -12.37 28.90 16.90
C TRP A 287 -12.12 29.14 15.42
N PHE A 288 -13.13 28.84 14.61
CA PHE A 288 -13.07 29.09 13.19
C PHE A 288 -12.95 30.59 12.90
N GLN A 289 -12.10 30.93 11.92
CA GLN A 289 -11.86 32.31 11.51
C GLN A 289 -12.82 32.69 10.37
N PRO A 290 -13.88 33.50 10.59
CA PRO A 290 -14.94 33.72 9.59
C PRO A 290 -14.42 34.23 8.24
N LYS A 291 -13.31 34.99 8.23
CA LYS A 291 -12.65 35.49 7.02
C LYS A 291 -12.22 34.38 6.04
N ARG A 292 -12.05 33.14 6.51
CA ARG A 292 -11.66 31.99 5.65
C ARG A 292 -12.77 31.51 4.72
N ILE A 293 -14.04 31.82 5.02
CA ILE A 293 -15.21 31.47 4.20
C ILE A 293 -15.25 32.28 2.88
N ARG A 294 -14.47 33.36 2.80
CA ARG A 294 -14.44 34.30 1.66
C ARG A 294 -15.83 34.87 1.38
N SER A 295 -16.41 34.55 0.23
CA SER A 295 -17.71 35.07 -0.23
C SER A 295 -18.90 34.19 0.15
N LYS A 296 -18.68 33.04 0.80
CA LYS A 296 -19.76 32.13 1.18
C LYS A 296 -20.47 32.62 2.45
N ARG A 297 -21.68 32.09 2.67
CA ARG A 297 -22.44 32.27 3.92
C ARG A 297 -22.08 31.16 4.89
N ILE A 298 -21.85 31.49 6.16
CA ILE A 298 -21.46 30.50 7.17
C ILE A 298 -22.60 29.52 7.47
N GLU A 299 -23.85 29.98 7.33
CA GLU A 299 -25.07 29.20 7.50
C GLU A 299 -25.27 28.15 6.42
N ALA A 300 -24.54 28.25 5.30
CA ALA A 300 -24.54 27.25 4.24
C ALA A 300 -23.56 26.10 4.51
N ALA A 301 -22.77 26.16 5.58
CA ALA A 301 -21.92 25.05 5.98
C ALA A 301 -22.78 23.87 6.48
N PRO A 302 -22.47 22.63 6.10
CA PRO A 302 -23.25 21.46 6.53
C PRO A 302 -23.08 21.15 8.02
N LEU A 303 -22.03 21.68 8.64
CA LEU A 303 -21.70 21.54 10.06
C LEU A 303 -21.16 22.87 10.60
N PRO A 304 -21.33 23.16 11.90
CA PRO A 304 -20.62 24.24 12.58
C PRO A 304 -19.11 24.15 12.32
N LEU A 305 -18.53 25.21 11.75
CA LEU A 305 -17.13 25.19 11.36
C LEU A 305 -16.21 25.37 12.56
N TYR A 306 -15.14 24.58 12.57
CA TYR A 306 -14.03 24.69 13.51
C TYR A 306 -12.72 24.77 12.74
N LYS A 307 -11.70 25.34 13.37
CA LYS A 307 -10.33 25.31 12.85
C LYS A 307 -9.53 24.24 13.57
N ALA A 308 -8.64 23.58 12.86
CA ALA A 308 -7.57 22.72 13.36
C ALA A 308 -6.23 23.16 12.78
N SER A 309 -5.14 22.60 13.31
CA SER A 309 -3.88 22.53 12.56
C SER A 309 -3.97 21.46 11.47
N LEU A 310 -2.91 21.35 10.68
CA LEU A 310 -2.76 20.28 9.70
C LEU A 310 -2.81 18.89 10.37
N SER A 311 -2.33 18.75 11.61
CA SER A 311 -2.19 17.44 12.26
C SER A 311 -3.54 16.85 12.72
N ALA A 312 -3.79 15.60 12.31
CA ALA A 312 -4.89 14.79 12.80
C ALA A 312 -4.47 13.33 12.89
N THR A 313 -4.82 12.70 14.02
CA THR A 313 -4.66 11.26 14.26
C THR A 313 -6.01 10.65 14.58
N VAL A 314 -6.45 9.73 13.73
CA VAL A 314 -7.85 9.30 13.67
C VAL A 314 -7.93 7.78 13.63
N PRO A 315 -8.74 7.11 14.47
CA PRO A 315 -8.88 5.67 14.46
C PRO A 315 -9.54 5.19 13.16
N ARG A 316 -9.27 3.94 12.77
CA ARG A 316 -9.79 3.36 11.52
C ARG A 316 -11.31 3.45 11.40
N ALA A 317 -12.03 3.12 12.47
CA ALA A 317 -13.49 3.17 12.48
C ALA A 317 -14.01 4.57 12.09
N ALA A 318 -13.37 5.64 12.58
CA ALA A 318 -13.73 7.00 12.22
C ALA A 318 -13.41 7.31 10.74
N ILE A 319 -12.26 6.89 10.23
CA ILE A 319 -11.92 7.09 8.81
C ILE A 319 -12.90 6.36 7.90
N ASP A 320 -13.26 5.11 8.22
CA ASP A 320 -14.21 4.31 7.44
C ASP A 320 -15.60 4.96 7.37
N GLU A 321 -16.04 5.61 8.46
CA GLU A 321 -17.28 6.39 8.47
C GLU A 321 -17.15 7.71 7.71
N ILE A 322 -16.04 8.45 7.90
CA ILE A 322 -15.76 9.71 7.20
C ILE A 322 -15.78 9.53 5.68
N VAL A 323 -15.18 8.44 5.18
CA VAL A 323 -15.13 8.14 3.74
C VAL A 323 -16.52 7.86 3.16
N LYS A 324 -17.43 7.29 3.95
CA LYS A 324 -18.80 6.92 3.53
C LYS A 324 -19.81 8.05 3.71
N SER A 325 -19.60 8.95 4.67
CA SER A 325 -20.53 9.99 5.08
C SER A 325 -20.86 11.01 3.96
N SER A 326 -22.15 11.32 3.80
CA SER A 326 -22.65 12.42 2.98
C SER A 326 -22.24 13.78 3.53
N GLU A 327 -22.18 13.92 4.85
CA GLU A 327 -21.84 15.15 5.58
C GLU A 327 -20.37 15.48 5.36
N ALA A 328 -19.47 14.50 5.46
CA ALA A 328 -18.04 14.69 5.19
C ALA A 328 -17.79 15.12 3.73
N ARG A 329 -18.49 14.50 2.77
CA ARG A 329 -18.43 14.91 1.36
C ARG A 329 -19.00 16.31 1.16
N SER A 330 -20.14 16.63 1.78
CA SER A 330 -20.76 17.95 1.71
C SER A 330 -19.84 19.03 2.31
N LEU A 331 -19.15 18.72 3.40
CA LEU A 331 -18.16 19.61 4.00
C LEU A 331 -16.98 19.81 3.05
N LEU A 332 -16.45 18.74 2.47
CA LEU A 332 -15.37 18.82 1.48
C LEU A 332 -15.77 19.74 0.32
N TYR A 333 -16.97 19.56 -0.27
CA TYR A 333 -17.48 20.46 -1.30
C TYR A 333 -17.71 21.90 -0.81
N PHE A 334 -18.20 22.09 0.41
CA PHE A 334 -18.35 23.41 1.01
C PHE A 334 -17.00 24.12 1.18
N LEU A 335 -15.92 23.40 1.43
CA LEU A 335 -14.59 23.96 1.58
C LEU A 335 -13.91 24.31 0.25
N LEU A 336 -14.49 23.91 -0.88
CA LEU A 336 -14.03 24.39 -2.19
C LEU A 336 -14.14 25.92 -2.25
N ASN A 337 -13.10 26.61 -2.70
CA ASN A 337 -13.02 28.08 -2.75
C ASN A 337 -13.05 28.80 -1.38
N THR A 338 -12.75 28.12 -0.27
CA THR A 338 -12.39 28.77 1.00
C THR A 338 -10.87 28.99 1.11
N SER A 339 -10.41 29.69 2.13
CA SER A 339 -8.98 29.83 2.43
C SER A 339 -8.52 28.76 3.42
N ILE A 340 -7.44 28.04 3.09
CA ILE A 340 -6.80 27.02 3.93
C ILE A 340 -7.84 25.99 4.44
N PRO A 341 -8.47 25.25 3.50
CA PRO A 341 -9.60 24.38 3.80
C PRO A 341 -9.22 23.14 4.63
N ASP A 342 -8.00 22.64 4.49
CA ASP A 342 -7.43 21.54 5.26
C ASP A 342 -7.47 21.81 6.78
N GLU A 343 -7.07 23.00 7.22
CA GLU A 343 -7.21 23.47 8.61
C GLU A 343 -8.67 23.70 9.05
N SER A 344 -9.66 23.49 8.18
CA SER A 344 -11.08 23.59 8.54
C SER A 344 -11.75 22.22 8.58
N PHE A 345 -11.29 21.28 7.77
CA PHE A 345 -11.91 19.97 7.61
C PHE A 345 -11.83 19.12 8.88
N TRP A 346 -10.61 18.89 9.39
CA TRP A 346 -10.39 18.02 10.55
C TRP A 346 -11.08 18.55 11.81
N GLY A 347 -10.88 19.83 12.11
CA GLY A 347 -11.52 20.48 13.25
C GLY A 347 -13.04 20.41 13.15
N THR A 348 -13.61 20.62 11.97
CA THR A 348 -15.07 20.59 11.78
C THR A 348 -15.64 19.19 11.97
N LEU A 349 -15.03 18.15 11.37
CA LEU A 349 -15.54 16.79 11.54
C LEU A 349 -15.40 16.29 12.98
N THR A 350 -14.29 16.62 13.64
CA THR A 350 -14.00 16.12 14.99
C THR A 350 -14.65 16.96 16.09
N GLY A 351 -14.89 18.25 15.83
CA GLY A 351 -15.53 19.19 16.76
C GLY A 351 -17.04 19.01 16.89
N ASN A 352 -17.70 18.40 15.90
CA ASN A 352 -19.15 18.17 15.88
C ASN A 352 -19.56 16.77 16.36
N ALA A 353 -18.75 16.13 17.22
CA ALA A 353 -19.00 14.76 17.70
C ALA A 353 -20.32 14.56 18.49
N ASP A 354 -20.98 15.64 18.94
CA ASP A 354 -22.23 15.56 19.71
C ASP A 354 -23.49 15.87 18.88
N SER A 355 -23.37 16.21 17.59
CA SER A 355 -24.55 16.44 16.78
C SER A 355 -25.25 15.10 16.55
N GLU A 356 -26.56 15.00 16.85
CA GLU A 356 -27.36 13.77 16.71
C GLU A 356 -27.31 13.15 15.29
N SER A 357 -26.82 13.88 14.28
CA SER A 357 -26.64 13.42 12.90
C SER A 357 -25.27 12.80 12.60
N PHE A 358 -24.29 12.89 13.49
CA PHE A 358 -22.91 12.53 13.21
C PHE A 358 -22.25 11.91 14.45
N LEU A 359 -21.95 10.61 14.37
CA LEU A 359 -21.03 9.86 15.25
C LEU A 359 -21.59 9.24 16.55
N MET A 360 -22.78 8.64 16.54
CA MET A 360 -23.27 7.80 17.67
C MET A 360 -22.43 6.54 17.99
N ASN A 361 -21.24 6.37 17.41
CA ASN A 361 -20.31 5.31 17.81
C ASN A 361 -18.83 5.70 17.76
N LEU A 362 -18.49 6.96 17.52
CA LEU A 362 -17.17 7.42 17.95
C LEU A 362 -17.31 7.71 19.43
N SER A 363 -16.80 6.81 20.27
CA SER A 363 -16.45 7.13 21.65
C SER A 363 -15.35 8.19 21.65
N VAL A 364 -15.65 9.38 21.13
CA VAL A 364 -14.84 10.59 21.29
C VAL A 364 -15.04 10.96 22.74
N HIS A 365 -14.25 10.38 23.64
CA HIS A 365 -14.00 11.00 24.92
C HIS A 365 -13.28 12.32 24.64
N ARG A 366 -14.08 13.37 24.42
CA ARG A 366 -13.63 14.75 24.33
C ARG A 366 -13.05 15.12 25.69
N LYS A 367 -11.73 14.99 25.87
CA LYS A 367 -11.03 15.74 26.91
C LYS A 367 -10.81 17.15 26.37
N SER A 368 -11.64 18.07 26.84
CA SER A 368 -11.40 19.50 26.74
C SER A 368 -10.08 19.81 27.44
N TRP A 369 -9.00 19.96 26.68
CA TRP A 369 -7.73 20.52 27.16
C TRP A 369 -7.83 22.06 27.16
N TYR A 370 -8.85 22.61 27.83
CA TYR A 370 -8.93 24.05 28.05
C TYR A 370 -8.15 24.42 29.31
N ARG A 371 -7.13 25.28 29.11
CA ARG A 371 -6.49 26.13 30.13
C ARG A 371 -6.01 25.38 31.37
N ASN A 372 -4.74 24.98 31.38
CA ASN A 372 -3.80 25.08 32.53
C ASN A 372 -2.60 24.15 32.43
N TYR A 373 -2.34 23.58 31.26
CA TYR A 373 -1.04 23.03 30.97
C TYR A 373 -0.53 23.65 29.67
N GLU A 374 0.72 24.13 29.70
CA GLU A 374 1.61 24.14 28.52
C GLU A 374 1.89 22.68 28.09
N THR A 375 0.85 21.84 27.99
CA THR A 375 0.93 20.45 27.59
C THR A 375 1.06 20.42 26.10
N GLU A 376 2.27 20.08 25.66
CA GLU A 376 2.52 19.15 24.56
C GLU A 376 1.20 18.64 23.96
N ILE A 377 0.77 19.25 22.86
CA ILE A 377 0.19 18.42 21.80
C ILE A 377 1.21 17.28 21.68
N MET A 378 0.81 16.02 21.84
CA MET A 378 1.65 14.90 21.43
C MET A 378 1.76 14.96 19.91
N THR A 379 2.41 15.99 19.41
CA THR A 379 2.96 16.07 18.07
C THR A 379 4.05 15.02 18.05
N THR A 380 3.66 13.80 17.70
CA THR A 380 4.61 12.77 17.33
C THR A 380 5.55 13.26 16.24
N TYR A 381 5.11 14.24 15.45
CA TYR A 381 5.85 14.80 14.33
C TYR A 381 6.07 16.31 14.49
N VAL A 382 7.26 16.78 14.08
CA VAL A 382 7.59 18.22 14.00
C VAL A 382 7.62 18.65 12.54
N GLN A 383 7.02 19.80 12.23
CA GLN A 383 6.95 20.43 10.90
C GLN A 383 8.17 21.27 10.52
#